data_AF-A0A8J4BXK5-F1
#
_entry.id   AF-A0A8J4BXK5-F1
#
_cell.length_a   1.000
_cell.length_b   1.000
_cell.length_c   1.000
_cell.angle_alpha   90.00
_cell.angle_beta   90.00
_cell.angle_gamma   90.00
#
_symmetry.space_group_name_H-M   'P 1'
#
loop_
_entity.id
_entity.type
_entity.pdbx_description
1 polymer ?
#
loop_
_entity_poly.entity_id
_entity_poly.type
_entity_poly.pdbx_seq_one_letter_code
_entity_poly.pdbx_strand_id
1 'polypeptide(L)'
;MADSTDAADAAARDEELCALEAIFGESVNASREDSFVEVCIPHPQGGNQEVVLRVSLPSDYPSSSCPVAVLYGSHLSDDVLAWAVKQLEKLFTPGDVVLYIWVEWLREQEILWAVPSAPSQQWLNSRQQQQQLEEEGAEGEGATHGSSRRAATVKVGGLRARVTHNRLWTAGEEFSKLPAARGRCLGAEIKGRKEVRQGPQGDCRNFGNRLTPR
;
A
#
# COMPACT_ATOMS: atom_id res chain seq x y z
N MET A 1 -10.55 -29.86 19.33
CA MET A 1 -9.24 -29.75 18.66
C MET A 1 -9.14 -28.55 17.73
N ALA A 2 -10.11 -27.62 17.66
CA ALA A 2 -9.98 -26.40 16.87
C ALA A 2 -9.07 -25.34 17.53
N ASP A 3 -8.98 -25.37 18.86
CA ASP A 3 -8.35 -24.36 19.74
C ASP A 3 -6.85 -24.10 19.49
N SER A 4 -6.12 -25.04 18.88
CA SER A 4 -4.67 -24.92 18.67
C SER A 4 -4.27 -24.13 17.43
N THR A 5 -5.12 -24.09 16.40
CA THR A 5 -4.80 -23.42 15.13
C THR A 5 -5.01 -21.92 15.26
N ASP A 6 -6.16 -21.49 15.78
CA ASP A 6 -6.50 -20.08 15.99
C ASP A 6 -5.47 -19.35 16.86
N ALA A 7 -4.90 -20.04 17.86
CA ALA A 7 -3.83 -19.52 18.70
C ALA A 7 -2.48 -19.39 17.98
N ALA A 8 -2.16 -20.31 17.07
CA ALA A 8 -0.97 -20.24 16.23
C ALA A 8 -1.09 -19.14 15.16
N ASP A 9 -2.27 -19.01 14.54
CA ASP A 9 -2.59 -17.95 13.59
C ASP A 9 -2.51 -16.56 14.26
N ALA A 10 -3.06 -16.41 15.47
CA ALA A 10 -2.94 -15.17 16.24
C ALA A 10 -1.49 -14.80 16.53
N ALA A 11 -0.65 -15.77 16.95
CA ALA A 11 0.77 -15.54 17.18
C ALA A 11 1.52 -15.13 15.91
N ALA A 12 1.24 -15.80 14.78
CA ALA A 12 1.84 -15.47 13.48
C ALA A 12 1.47 -14.05 13.01
N ARG A 13 0.20 -13.63 13.20
CA ARG A 13 -0.22 -12.23 12.95
C ARG A 13 0.52 -11.24 13.84
N ASP A 14 0.61 -11.51 15.15
CA ASP A 14 1.30 -10.61 16.09
C ASP A 14 2.79 -10.48 15.77
N GLU A 15 3.46 -11.56 15.35
CA GLU A 15 4.86 -11.56 14.91
C GLU A 15 5.05 -10.78 13.59
N GLU A 16 4.17 -10.98 12.60
CA GLU A 16 4.22 -10.24 11.33
C GLU A 16 3.99 -8.75 11.54
N LEU A 17 3.00 -8.35 12.35
CA LEU A 17 2.75 -6.94 12.66
C LEU A 17 3.94 -6.31 13.39
N CYS A 18 4.56 -7.01 14.36
CA CYS A 18 5.81 -6.53 14.98
C CYS A 18 6.93 -6.34 13.95
N ALA A 19 7.06 -7.25 12.98
CA ALA A 19 8.08 -7.15 11.94
C ALA A 19 7.83 -5.95 11.01
N LEU A 20 6.58 -5.70 10.59
CA LEU A 20 6.22 -4.52 9.79
C LEU A 20 6.49 -3.21 10.53
N GLU A 21 6.07 -3.12 11.80
CA GLU A 21 6.34 -1.97 12.67
C GLU A 21 7.85 -1.71 12.81
N ALA A 22 8.67 -2.76 12.89
CA ALA A 22 10.13 -2.65 12.97
C ALA A 22 10.81 -2.27 11.64
N ILE A 23 10.28 -2.71 10.50
CA ILE A 23 10.86 -2.47 9.15
C ILE A 23 10.49 -1.08 8.64
N PHE A 24 9.21 -0.70 8.75
CA PHE A 24 8.65 0.50 8.14
C PHE A 24 8.38 1.64 9.14
N GLY A 25 8.41 1.36 10.45
CA GLY A 25 8.31 2.37 11.49
C GLY A 25 7.04 3.23 11.38
N GLU A 26 7.22 4.54 11.30
CA GLU A 26 6.14 5.54 11.26
C GLU A 26 5.27 5.47 9.99
N SER A 27 5.64 4.68 8.98
CA SER A 27 4.84 4.44 7.77
C SER A 27 3.78 3.34 7.93
N VAL A 28 3.73 2.66 9.08
CA VAL A 28 2.75 1.60 9.39
C VAL A 28 1.89 2.02 10.59
N ASN A 29 0.59 1.78 10.47
CA ASN A 29 -0.39 1.95 11.52
C ASN A 29 -1.17 0.64 11.69
N ALA A 30 -0.84 -0.15 12.71
CA ALA A 30 -1.47 -1.43 13.00
C ALA A 30 -2.37 -1.36 14.24
N SER A 31 -3.62 -1.82 14.10
CA SER A 31 -4.52 -2.09 15.22
C SER A 31 -4.65 -3.60 15.42
N ARG A 32 -4.06 -4.10 16.51
CA ARG A 32 -4.18 -5.51 16.92
C ARG A 32 -5.60 -5.86 17.39
N GLU A 33 -6.32 -4.90 17.95
CA GLU A 33 -7.69 -5.07 18.43
C GLU A 33 -8.68 -5.21 17.25
N ASP A 34 -8.53 -4.38 16.21
CA ASP A 34 -9.39 -4.42 15.01
C ASP A 34 -8.91 -5.44 13.96
N SER A 35 -7.77 -6.11 14.19
CA SER A 35 -7.08 -6.96 13.19
C SER A 35 -6.87 -6.23 11.86
N PHE A 36 -6.42 -4.98 11.94
CA PHE A 36 -6.34 -4.04 10.82
C PHE A 36 -4.94 -3.44 10.72
N VAL A 37 -4.43 -3.28 9.50
CA VAL A 37 -3.15 -2.61 9.24
C VAL A 37 -3.25 -1.67 8.05
N GLU A 38 -2.61 -0.51 8.17
CA GLU A 38 -2.50 0.51 7.15
C GLU A 38 -1.02 0.82 6.92
N VAL A 39 -0.58 0.80 5.67
CA VAL A 39 0.81 1.04 5.26
C VAL A 39 0.85 2.12 4.19
N CYS A 40 1.54 3.22 4.46
CA CYS A 40 1.79 4.29 3.50
C CYS A 40 3.08 3.99 2.73
N ILE A 41 2.97 3.73 1.43
CA ILE A 41 4.09 3.36 0.56
C ILE A 41 4.46 4.58 -0.31
N PRO A 42 5.57 5.28 -0.02
CA PRO A 42 6.01 6.42 -0.83
C PRO A 42 6.65 5.95 -2.15
N HIS A 43 6.59 6.81 -3.17
CA HIS A 43 7.24 6.58 -4.46
C HIS A 43 8.74 6.21 -4.30
N PRO A 44 9.22 5.10 -4.88
CA PRO A 44 10.55 4.54 -4.57
C PRO A 44 11.72 5.42 -5.01
N GLN A 45 11.51 6.30 -6.00
CA GLN A 45 12.52 7.28 -6.46
C GLN A 45 12.38 8.65 -5.79
N GLY A 46 11.51 8.77 -4.77
CA GLY A 46 11.09 10.02 -4.16
C GLY A 46 10.02 10.75 -4.97
N GLY A 47 9.26 11.63 -4.31
CA GLY A 47 8.15 12.39 -4.89
C GLY A 47 7.00 12.58 -3.91
N ASN A 48 5.92 13.23 -4.36
CA ASN A 48 4.69 13.42 -3.58
C ASN A 48 3.61 12.38 -3.94
N GLN A 49 3.99 11.28 -4.60
CA GLN A 49 3.09 10.16 -4.89
C GLN A 49 3.25 9.11 -3.79
N GLU A 50 2.11 8.62 -3.29
CA GLU A 50 2.04 7.58 -2.28
C GLU A 50 0.88 6.63 -2.61
N VAL A 51 1.04 5.36 -2.22
CA VAL A 51 -0.01 4.35 -2.26
C VAL A 51 -0.26 3.88 -0.84
N VAL A 52 -1.50 3.98 -0.37
CA VAL A 52 -1.89 3.50 0.96
C VAL A 52 -2.51 2.12 0.80
N LEU A 53 -1.89 1.12 1.42
CA LEU A 53 -2.40 -0.25 1.53
C LEU A 53 -3.12 -0.40 2.87
N ARG A 54 -4.43 -0.62 2.84
CA ARG A 54 -5.25 -0.96 4.00
C ARG A 54 -5.59 -2.44 3.94
N VAL A 55 -5.40 -3.18 5.02
CA VAL A 55 -5.66 -4.63 5.08
C VAL A 55 -6.41 -4.96 6.36
N SER A 56 -7.49 -5.75 6.24
CA SER A 56 -8.09 -6.43 7.39
C SER A 56 -7.72 -7.91 7.37
N LEU A 57 -7.28 -8.42 8.52
CA LEU A 57 -6.79 -9.78 8.72
C LEU A 57 -7.93 -10.68 9.25
N PRO A 58 -8.34 -11.72 8.53
CA PRO A 58 -9.27 -12.73 9.04
C PRO A 58 -8.74 -13.44 10.29
N SER A 59 -9.64 -13.99 11.11
CA SER A 59 -9.27 -14.75 12.32
C SER A 59 -8.47 -16.02 12.03
N ASP A 60 -8.60 -16.56 10.81
CA ASP A 60 -7.98 -17.76 10.25
C ASP A 60 -6.87 -17.44 9.23
N TYR A 61 -6.34 -16.22 9.23
CA TYR A 61 -5.08 -15.87 8.56
C TYR A 61 -3.91 -16.04 9.55
N PRO A 62 -2.79 -16.68 9.16
CA PRO A 62 -2.43 -17.14 7.81
C PRO A 62 -2.91 -18.54 7.39
N SER A 63 -3.39 -19.41 8.28
CA SER A 63 -3.61 -20.84 7.94
C SER A 63 -4.54 -21.11 6.76
N SER A 64 -5.58 -20.29 6.56
CA SER A 64 -6.69 -20.62 5.65
C SER A 64 -7.09 -19.48 4.72
N SER A 65 -7.39 -18.30 5.27
CA SER A 65 -7.94 -17.17 4.49
C SER A 65 -6.90 -16.12 4.13
N CYS A 66 -6.97 -15.61 2.90
CA CYS A 66 -6.19 -14.46 2.43
C CYS A 66 -6.61 -13.20 3.19
N PRO A 67 -5.68 -12.28 3.54
CA PRO A 67 -6.03 -10.94 4.00
C PRO A 67 -6.87 -10.19 2.96
N VAL A 68 -7.73 -9.27 3.41
CA VAL A 68 -8.55 -8.44 2.51
C VAL A 68 -7.89 -7.09 2.31
N ALA A 69 -7.32 -6.86 1.13
CA ALA A 69 -6.61 -5.62 0.78
C ALA A 69 -7.52 -4.59 0.10
N VAL A 70 -7.29 -3.31 0.43
CA VAL A 70 -7.83 -2.14 -0.28
C VAL A 70 -6.70 -1.15 -0.50
N LEU A 71 -6.51 -0.72 -1.76
CA LEU A 71 -5.48 0.24 -2.15
C LEU A 71 -6.09 1.61 -2.42
N TYR A 72 -5.36 2.67 -2.05
CA TYR A 72 -5.70 4.06 -2.34
C TYR A 72 -4.47 4.77 -2.91
N GLY A 73 -4.65 5.59 -3.93
CA GLY A 73 -3.59 6.44 -4.49
C GLY A 73 -4.22 7.54 -5.33
N SER A 74 -3.97 8.80 -5.00
CA SER A 74 -4.65 9.96 -5.62
C SER A 74 -4.25 10.19 -7.08
N HIS A 75 -3.12 9.62 -7.51
CA HIS A 75 -2.60 9.64 -8.87
C HIS A 75 -3.01 8.42 -9.72
N LEU A 76 -3.70 7.44 -9.14
CA LEU A 76 -4.07 6.18 -9.79
C LEU A 76 -5.55 6.10 -10.12
N SER A 77 -5.89 5.34 -11.17
CA SER A 77 -7.27 5.01 -11.49
C SER A 77 -7.75 3.77 -10.73
N ASP A 78 -9.06 3.69 -10.49
CA ASP A 78 -9.71 2.54 -9.85
C ASP A 78 -9.39 1.21 -10.55
N ASP A 79 -9.25 1.21 -11.87
CA ASP A 79 -8.87 0.02 -12.66
C ASP A 79 -7.47 -0.50 -12.31
N VAL A 80 -6.50 0.41 -12.07
CA VAL A 80 -5.12 0.05 -11.70
C VAL A 80 -5.08 -0.44 -10.25
N LEU A 81 -5.79 0.24 -9.35
CA LEU A 81 -5.92 -0.18 -7.94
C LEU A 81 -6.59 -1.56 -7.83
N ALA A 82 -7.68 -1.79 -8.55
CA ALA A 82 -8.38 -3.07 -8.59
C ALA A 82 -7.59 -4.19 -9.29
N TRP A 83 -6.75 -3.85 -10.28
CA TRP A 83 -5.79 -4.79 -10.87
C TRP A 83 -4.71 -5.20 -9.86
N ALA A 84 -4.18 -4.25 -9.08
CA ALA A 84 -3.12 -4.49 -8.11
C ALA A 84 -3.61 -5.34 -6.93
N VAL A 85 -4.79 -5.05 -6.35
CA VAL A 85 -5.41 -5.90 -5.31
C VAL A 85 -5.53 -7.36 -5.80
N LYS A 86 -5.99 -7.58 -7.04
CA LYS A 86 -6.07 -8.91 -7.67
C LYS A 86 -4.72 -9.58 -7.94
N GLN A 87 -3.59 -8.87 -7.86
CA GLN A 87 -2.27 -9.53 -7.85
C GLN A 87 -1.87 -9.90 -6.43
N LEU A 88 -2.11 -9.03 -5.44
CA LEU A 88 -1.84 -9.33 -4.02
C LEU A 88 -2.55 -10.62 -3.57
N GLU A 89 -3.83 -10.78 -3.91
CA GLU A 89 -4.61 -12.01 -3.66
C GLU A 89 -3.96 -13.29 -4.23
N LYS A 90 -3.19 -13.19 -5.33
CA LYS A 90 -2.51 -14.34 -5.95
C LYS A 90 -1.15 -14.65 -5.33
N LEU A 91 -0.57 -13.70 -4.59
CA LEU A 91 0.67 -13.91 -3.85
C LEU A 91 0.41 -14.68 -2.54
N PHE A 92 -0.85 -14.79 -2.12
CA PHE A 92 -1.22 -15.55 -0.93
C PHE A 92 -1.13 -17.06 -1.14
N THR A 93 -0.42 -17.73 -0.23
CA THR A 93 -0.41 -19.18 -0.07
C THR A 93 -0.87 -19.51 1.35
N PRO A 94 -1.88 -20.38 1.55
CA PRO A 94 -2.36 -20.72 2.89
C PRO A 94 -1.23 -21.29 3.77
N GLY A 95 -1.09 -20.73 4.97
CA GLY A 95 -0.01 -21.01 5.92
C GLY A 95 1.13 -19.99 5.91
N ASP A 96 1.25 -19.16 4.88
CA ASP A 96 2.30 -18.13 4.77
C ASP A 96 1.80 -16.73 5.16
N VAL A 97 2.70 -15.97 5.79
CA VAL A 97 2.52 -14.53 6.09
C VAL A 97 3.01 -13.69 4.90
N VAL A 98 2.22 -12.70 4.47
CA VAL A 98 2.35 -12.08 3.13
C VAL A 98 2.41 -10.56 3.09
N LEU A 99 2.15 -9.86 4.19
CA LEU A 99 2.02 -8.39 4.19
C LEU A 99 3.33 -7.70 3.79
N TYR A 100 4.48 -8.21 4.24
CA TYR A 100 5.78 -7.69 3.81
C TYR A 100 6.00 -7.88 2.29
N ILE A 101 5.67 -9.06 1.77
CA ILE A 101 5.80 -9.40 0.34
C ILE A 101 4.88 -8.49 -0.50
N TRP A 102 3.67 -8.20 -0.01
CA TRP A 102 2.73 -7.28 -0.66
C TRP A 102 3.29 -5.86 -0.73
N VAL A 103 3.89 -5.34 0.35
CA VAL A 103 4.49 -4.00 0.35
C VAL A 103 5.66 -3.92 -0.62
N GLU A 104 6.58 -4.88 -0.62
CA GLU A 104 7.70 -4.89 -1.58
C GLU A 104 7.21 -5.02 -3.02
N TRP A 105 6.25 -5.91 -3.30
CA TRP A 105 5.68 -6.07 -4.63
C TRP A 105 5.08 -4.76 -5.16
N LEU A 106 4.33 -4.01 -4.33
CA LEU A 106 3.78 -2.70 -4.70
C LEU A 106 4.88 -1.67 -5.00
N ARG A 107 6.00 -1.69 -4.26
CA ARG A 107 7.15 -0.81 -4.52
C ARG A 107 7.83 -1.12 -5.86
N GLU A 108 7.84 -2.37 -6.28
CA GLU A 108 8.42 -2.80 -7.57
C GLU A 108 7.53 -2.50 -8.80
N GLN A 109 6.23 -2.26 -8.63
CA GLN A 109 5.31 -2.10 -9.77
C GLN A 109 5.44 -0.73 -10.45
N GLU A 110 6.22 -0.65 -11.53
CA GLU A 110 6.37 0.58 -12.35
C GLU A 110 5.03 1.24 -12.74
N ILE A 111 3.98 0.44 -13.00
CA ILE A 111 2.63 0.94 -13.34
C ILE A 111 1.95 1.76 -12.22
N LEU A 112 2.32 1.54 -10.95
CA LEU A 112 1.81 2.32 -9.80
C LEU A 112 2.53 3.67 -9.62
N TRP A 113 3.64 3.86 -10.33
CA TRP A 113 4.56 4.98 -10.20
C TRP A 113 4.71 5.77 -11.52
N ALA A 114 4.19 5.23 -12.61
CA ALA A 114 4.19 5.87 -13.92
C ALA A 114 3.42 7.20 -13.87
N VAL A 115 4.15 8.31 -13.94
CA VAL A 115 3.55 9.63 -14.15
C VAL A 115 2.73 9.57 -15.44
N PRO A 116 1.43 9.89 -15.44
CA PRO A 116 0.65 9.98 -16.67
C PRO A 116 1.29 11.03 -17.56
N SER A 117 1.95 10.58 -18.61
CA SER A 117 2.71 11.43 -19.51
C SER A 117 1.72 12.42 -20.13
N ALA A 118 1.86 13.71 -19.83
CA ALA A 118 1.02 14.73 -20.43
C ALA A 118 1.04 14.55 -21.96
N PRO A 119 -0.12 14.63 -22.65
CA PRO A 119 -0.19 14.38 -24.08
C PRO A 119 0.85 15.23 -24.78
N SER A 120 1.74 14.58 -25.51
CA SER A 120 2.95 15.22 -26.02
C SER A 120 2.56 16.45 -26.86
N GLN A 121 3.25 17.57 -26.64
CA GLN A 121 3.07 18.84 -27.37
C GLN A 121 3.06 18.65 -28.90
N GLN A 122 3.66 17.57 -29.38
CA GLN A 122 3.58 17.06 -30.75
C GLN A 122 2.13 16.98 -31.30
N TRP A 123 1.14 16.50 -30.54
CA TRP A 123 -0.25 16.45 -31.01
C TRP A 123 -0.87 17.85 -31.14
N LEU A 124 -0.63 18.72 -30.16
CA LEU A 124 -1.07 20.13 -30.19
C LEU A 124 -0.49 20.86 -31.41
N ASN A 125 0.80 20.68 -31.68
CA ASN A 125 1.48 21.25 -32.84
C ASN A 125 0.94 20.72 -34.17
N SER A 126 0.73 19.40 -34.31
CA SER A 126 0.12 18.81 -35.51
C SER A 126 -1.29 19.35 -35.78
N ARG A 127 -2.06 19.66 -34.73
CA ARG A 127 -3.42 20.20 -34.86
C ARG A 127 -3.45 21.66 -35.32
N GLN A 128 -2.45 22.47 -34.93
CA GLN A 128 -2.30 23.84 -35.45
C GLN A 128 -1.82 23.85 -36.92
N GLN A 129 -0.89 22.97 -37.28
CA GLN A 129 -0.36 22.90 -38.63
C GLN A 129 -1.43 22.48 -39.67
N GLN A 130 -2.40 21.67 -39.27
CA GLN A 130 -3.52 21.29 -40.13
C GLN A 130 -4.49 22.46 -40.41
N GLN A 131 -4.67 23.37 -39.45
CA GLN A 131 -5.54 24.55 -39.63
C GLN A 131 -4.93 25.59 -40.57
N GLN A 132 -3.60 25.77 -40.55
CA GLN A 132 -2.91 26.69 -41.46
C GLN A 132 -3.01 26.26 -42.93
N LEU A 133 -3.05 24.95 -43.20
CA LEU A 133 -3.19 24.40 -44.55
C LEU A 133 -4.63 24.50 -45.12
N GLU A 134 -5.65 24.66 -44.27
CA GLU A 134 -7.04 24.83 -44.72
C GLU A 134 -7.37 26.29 -45.09
N GLU A 135 -6.66 27.29 -44.55
CA GLU A 135 -6.86 28.71 -44.92
C GLU A 135 -6.19 29.12 -46.25
N GLU A 136 -5.08 28.48 -46.66
CA GLU A 136 -4.40 28.77 -47.95
C GLU A 136 -5.05 28.09 -49.18
N GLY A 137 -6.06 27.24 -49.00
CA GLY A 137 -6.67 26.44 -50.08
C GLY A 137 -7.89 27.04 -50.79
N ALA A 138 -8.32 28.26 -50.42
CA ALA A 138 -9.68 28.74 -50.66
C ALA A 138 -9.90 29.65 -51.89
N GLU A 139 -9.02 29.64 -52.90
CA GLU A 139 -9.27 30.28 -54.21
C GLU A 139 -9.04 29.29 -55.37
N GLY A 140 -10.14 28.78 -55.96
CA GLY A 140 -10.07 27.76 -57.01
C GLY A 140 -11.43 27.30 -57.54
N GLU A 141 -12.12 28.16 -58.31
CA GLU A 141 -13.27 27.75 -59.12
C GLU A 141 -12.86 26.72 -60.19
N GLY A 142 -13.58 25.58 -60.32
CA GLY A 142 -13.16 24.57 -61.30
C GLY A 142 -13.96 23.27 -61.41
N ALA A 143 -15.23 23.35 -61.79
CA ALA A 143 -15.99 22.38 -62.59
C ALA A 143 -15.78 20.83 -62.44
N THR A 144 -16.86 20.18 -61.98
CA THR A 144 -17.49 18.97 -62.56
C THR A 144 -16.90 17.54 -62.44
N HIS A 145 -17.84 16.62 -62.13
CA HIS A 145 -17.88 15.18 -62.44
C HIS A 145 -17.02 14.19 -61.63
N GLY A 146 -17.67 13.16 -61.06
CA GLY A 146 -17.00 11.89 -60.72
C GLY A 146 -17.62 11.09 -59.59
N SER A 147 -18.47 10.13 -59.92
CA SER A 147 -18.96 9.06 -59.03
C SER A 147 -17.93 8.46 -58.06
N SER A 148 -18.33 8.21 -56.81
CA SER A 148 -18.64 6.83 -56.39
C SER A 148 -19.30 6.78 -55.01
N ARG A 149 -20.48 6.15 -54.92
CA ARG A 149 -21.13 5.84 -53.64
C ARG A 149 -20.66 4.47 -53.16
N ARG A 150 -19.93 4.39 -52.06
CA ARG A 150 -19.99 3.22 -51.16
C ARG A 150 -20.00 3.67 -49.70
N ALA A 151 -21.17 3.54 -49.08
CA ALA A 151 -21.31 3.62 -47.63
C ALA A 151 -20.68 2.38 -46.98
N ALA A 152 -19.92 2.58 -45.91
CA ALA A 152 -19.49 1.52 -45.01
C ALA A 152 -19.96 1.88 -43.60
N THR A 153 -21.14 1.38 -43.23
CA THR A 153 -21.72 1.56 -41.90
C THR A 153 -20.97 0.67 -40.90
N VAL A 154 -19.98 1.22 -40.18
CA VAL A 154 -19.38 0.55 -39.02
C VAL A 154 -20.37 0.59 -37.86
N LYS A 155 -20.87 -0.60 -37.51
CA LYS A 155 -21.86 -0.82 -36.45
C LYS A 155 -21.15 -0.92 -35.10
N VAL A 156 -20.95 0.21 -34.42
CA VAL A 156 -20.42 0.24 -33.06
C VAL A 156 -21.46 -0.37 -32.10
N GLY A 157 -21.13 -1.51 -31.51
CA GLY A 157 -21.98 -2.20 -30.55
C GLY A 157 -22.05 -1.45 -29.22
N GLY A 158 -23.18 -0.79 -28.95
CA GLY A 158 -23.42 -0.10 -27.68
C GLY A 158 -23.72 -1.08 -26.54
N LEU A 159 -22.73 -1.35 -25.69
CA LEU A 159 -22.95 -1.94 -24.37
C LEU A 159 -23.20 -0.83 -23.35
N ARG A 160 -24.49 -0.54 -23.12
CA ARG A 160 -24.94 0.32 -22.01
C ARG A 160 -24.76 -0.42 -20.68
N ALA A 161 -23.62 -0.26 -20.03
CA ALA A 161 -23.50 -0.54 -18.60
C ALA A 161 -24.38 0.48 -17.84
N ARG A 162 -25.42 -0.01 -17.16
CA ARG A 162 -26.24 0.83 -16.26
C ARG A 162 -25.47 1.03 -14.95
N VAL A 163 -24.80 2.17 -14.81
CA VAL A 163 -24.33 2.64 -13.50
C VAL A 163 -25.55 3.06 -12.67
N THR A 164 -25.88 2.26 -11.67
CA THR A 164 -26.96 2.58 -10.72
C THR A 164 -26.45 3.49 -9.61
N HIS A 165 -26.94 4.73 -9.60
CA HIS A 165 -27.04 5.66 -8.47
C HIS A 165 -26.03 5.51 -7.32
N ASN A 166 -24.94 6.26 -7.44
CA ASN A 166 -24.72 7.46 -6.62
C ASN A 166 -25.42 7.44 -5.22
N ARG A 167 -24.72 6.96 -4.18
CA ARG A 167 -24.95 7.45 -2.82
C ARG A 167 -24.03 8.63 -2.59
N LEU A 168 -24.61 9.83 -2.57
CA LEU A 168 -24.00 10.99 -1.93
C LEU A 168 -23.58 10.60 -0.50
N TRP A 169 -22.29 10.64 -0.23
CA TRP A 169 -21.80 10.94 1.11
C TRP A 169 -21.41 12.42 1.11
N THR A 170 -22.16 13.21 1.88
CA THR A 170 -21.90 14.64 2.04
C THR A 170 -20.60 14.82 2.81
N ALA A 171 -19.61 15.45 2.16
CA ALA A 171 -18.43 15.94 2.86
C ALA A 171 -18.85 17.02 3.87
N GLY A 172 -18.44 16.86 5.13
CA GLY A 172 -18.72 17.82 6.19
C GLY A 172 -18.80 17.18 7.56
N GLU A 173 -17.66 16.88 8.17
CA GLU A 173 -17.32 17.47 9.47
C GLU A 173 -15.85 17.28 9.84
N GLU A 174 -15.37 18.30 10.53
CA GLU A 174 -14.02 18.61 10.99
C GLU A 174 -13.29 17.48 11.75
N PHE A 175 -12.19 16.95 11.20
CA PHE A 175 -11.23 16.11 11.94
C PHE A 175 -9.87 16.78 12.19
N SER A 176 -9.90 18.09 12.49
CA SER A 176 -8.74 18.83 12.98
C SER A 176 -8.59 18.71 14.51
N LYS A 177 -8.44 17.48 15.03
CA LYS A 177 -7.90 17.15 16.37
C LYS A 177 -7.81 15.63 16.57
N LEU A 178 -6.61 15.07 16.40
CA LEU A 178 -6.17 13.93 17.20
C LEU A 178 -4.78 14.26 17.77
N PRO A 179 -4.54 14.06 19.08
CA PRO A 179 -3.24 14.31 19.69
C PRO A 179 -2.25 13.21 19.30
N ALA A 180 -0.97 13.56 19.24
CA ALA A 180 0.11 12.62 18.96
C ALA A 180 0.23 11.53 20.05
N ALA A 181 -0.42 10.40 19.84
CA ALA A 181 -0.30 9.21 20.67
C ALA A 181 1.02 8.48 20.37
N ARG A 182 2.10 8.90 21.03
CA ARG A 182 3.38 8.17 21.04
C ARG A 182 3.24 6.82 21.75
N GLY A 183 2.83 5.80 21.00
CA GLY A 183 2.87 4.40 21.40
C GLY A 183 4.30 3.91 21.58
N ARG A 184 4.93 4.22 22.71
CA ARG A 184 6.22 3.63 23.09
C ARG A 184 6.00 2.19 23.54
N CYS A 185 6.41 1.23 22.72
CA CYS A 185 6.63 -0.15 23.14
C CYS A 185 7.73 -0.18 24.23
N LEU A 186 7.31 -0.14 25.49
CA LEU A 186 8.16 -0.32 26.65
C LEU A 186 7.60 -1.46 27.52
N GLY A 187 8.12 -2.67 27.29
CA GLY A 187 7.95 -3.84 28.13
C GLY A 187 9.11 -4.80 27.88
N ALA A 188 9.79 -5.39 28.86
CA ALA A 188 9.53 -5.36 30.31
C ALA A 188 10.83 -5.35 31.13
N GLU A 189 10.91 -4.48 32.15
CA GLU A 189 11.89 -4.60 33.24
C GLU A 189 11.28 -5.44 34.37
N ILE A 190 11.83 -6.64 34.59
CA ILE A 190 11.34 -7.56 35.63
C ILE A 190 11.79 -7.06 37.01
N LYS A 191 10.87 -6.51 37.81
CA LYS A 191 11.19 -5.96 39.14
C LYS A 191 10.48 -6.66 40.29
N GLY A 192 11.05 -7.78 40.73
CA GLY A 192 10.65 -8.49 41.95
C GLY A 192 11.14 -7.82 43.24
N ARG A 193 10.20 -7.27 44.04
CA ARG A 193 10.27 -7.23 45.53
C ARG A 193 10.61 -8.64 46.08
N LYS A 194 11.14 -8.95 47.27
CA LYS A 194 11.40 -8.31 48.59
C LYS A 194 12.36 -9.29 49.37
N GLU A 195 12.92 -9.11 50.59
CA GLU A 195 12.92 -8.07 51.64
C GLU A 195 14.20 -8.21 52.53
N VAL A 196 14.66 -7.11 53.14
CA VAL A 196 15.41 -6.96 54.42
C VAL A 196 15.94 -8.21 55.16
N ARG A 197 17.25 -8.22 55.47
CA ARG A 197 17.78 -8.22 56.87
C ARG A 197 19.27 -7.85 56.94
N GLN A 198 19.63 -7.07 57.96
CA GLN A 198 21.02 -6.71 58.30
C GLN A 198 21.69 -7.84 59.10
N GLY A 199 23.00 -8.03 58.90
CA GLY A 199 23.87 -8.94 59.66
C GLY A 199 25.35 -8.57 59.42
N PRO A 200 26.25 -8.75 60.41
CA PRO A 200 27.42 -7.87 60.53
C PRO A 200 28.74 -8.38 59.91
N GLN A 201 29.72 -7.48 59.99
CA GLN A 201 31.14 -7.60 59.62
C GLN A 201 31.80 -8.96 59.90
N GLY A 202 32.58 -9.44 58.93
CA GLY A 202 33.51 -10.55 59.08
C GLY A 202 34.78 -10.30 58.26
N ASP A 203 35.83 -9.85 58.91
CA ASP A 203 37.18 -9.66 58.34
C ASP A 203 37.85 -11.01 58.11
N CYS A 204 38.32 -11.30 56.89
CA CYS A 204 39.18 -12.45 56.59
C CYS A 204 40.09 -12.22 55.37
N ARG A 205 41.22 -11.55 55.63
CA ARG A 205 42.58 -11.93 55.17
C ARG A 205 42.74 -12.80 53.91
N ASN A 206 43.38 -12.18 52.90
CA ASN A 206 44.69 -12.60 52.38
C ASN A 206 44.93 -14.10 52.04
N PHE A 207 44.93 -14.41 50.74
CA PHE A 207 45.84 -15.41 50.17
C PHE A 207 46.31 -14.97 48.78
N GLY A 208 47.61 -14.74 48.63
CA GLY A 208 48.23 -14.48 47.33
C GLY A 208 48.95 -15.72 46.78
N ASN A 209 49.01 -15.83 45.45
CA ASN A 209 50.16 -16.29 44.66
C ASN A 209 49.76 -16.21 43.17
N ARG A 210 50.45 -15.43 42.34
CA ARG A 210 51.79 -15.69 41.77
C ARG A 210 51.77 -16.89 40.81
N LEU A 211 51.69 -16.60 39.51
CA LEU A 211 52.47 -17.28 38.46
C LEU A 211 52.73 -16.27 37.33
N THR A 212 53.97 -16.25 36.83
CA THR A 212 54.47 -15.35 35.77
C THR A 212 54.42 -16.03 34.39
N PRO A 213 54.36 -15.28 33.28
CA PRO A 213 54.52 -15.84 31.94
C PRO A 213 55.97 -16.27 31.67
N ARG A 214 56.17 -17.00 30.58
CA ARG A 214 57.47 -17.41 30.06
C ARG A 214 57.53 -17.16 28.55
#